data_AF-A0A251QTA2-F1
#
_entry.id   AF-A0A251QTA2-F1
#
_cell.length_a   1.000
_cell.length_b   1.000
_cell.length_c   1.000
_cell.angle_alpha   90.00
_cell.angle_beta   90.00
_cell.angle_gamma   90.00
#
_symmetry.space_group_name_H-M   'P 1'
#
loop_
_entity.id
_entity.type
_entity.pdbx_description
1 polymer ?
#
loop_
_entity_poly.entity_id
_entity_poly.type
_entity_poly.pdbx_seq_one_letter_code
_entity_poly.pdbx_strand_id
1 'polypeptide(L)'
;MAVFESKRWVTGAFLAVLLVLCFVAAIAEISGNRNGGTEELQSSSNSSMAARVAEDDESFNKHAVDDPEEVVAMVDMSIRNSTERRKLGFFSCGTGNPIDDCWRCDSNWQKNRKRLADCGIGFGRNAIGGRDGRFYVVTDPGDDDPVNPRPGTLRHAVIQNEPLWIVFKRDMVIQLKQELIMNSFKTIDGRGVNVHIANGACITIQFVTNIIIHGLHIHDCKPTGNALVRSSPSHFGWRTMADGDAVSIFGSSHIWVDHNSLSNCADGLVDAVMGSTAITISNNHFTHHNEVMLLGHSDSYTRDKAMQVTIAYNHFGEGLIQRMPRCRHGYFHVVNNDYTHWEMYAIGGSAEPTINSQGNRYAAPTNPFAKEVI
;
A
#
# COMPACT_ATOMS: atom_id res chain seq x y z
N MET A 1 -13.21 66.81 10.02
CA MET A 1 -13.99 66.12 11.07
C MET A 1 -15.44 66.11 10.60
N ALA A 2 -15.96 64.94 10.26
CA ALA A 2 -17.27 64.74 9.63
C ALA A 2 -18.31 64.36 10.68
N VAL A 3 -19.54 64.89 10.58
CA VAL A 3 -20.81 64.29 11.02
C VAL A 3 -21.97 64.92 10.20
N PHE A 4 -23.05 64.13 10.03
CA PHE A 4 -24.42 64.36 9.50
C PHE A 4 -24.67 63.56 8.21
N GLU A 5 -25.72 62.74 8.01
CA GLU A 5 -26.88 62.23 8.79
C GLU A 5 -27.55 61.13 7.91
N SER A 6 -27.89 59.92 8.40
CA SER A 6 -29.24 59.31 8.60
C SER A 6 -30.34 59.65 7.53
N LYS A 7 -31.18 58.75 6.96
CA LYS A 7 -31.90 57.56 7.49
C LYS A 7 -32.67 56.77 6.37
N ARG A 8 -32.69 55.43 6.53
CA ARG A 8 -33.78 54.40 6.39
C ARG A 8 -34.58 54.20 5.08
N TRP A 9 -34.83 52.93 4.70
CA TRP A 9 -36.05 52.07 4.83
C TRP A 9 -35.66 50.62 4.41
N VAL A 10 -35.60 49.59 5.28
CA VAL A 10 -36.62 48.63 5.79
C VAL A 10 -36.78 47.32 4.96
N THR A 11 -36.25 46.20 5.54
CA THR A 11 -36.69 44.77 5.61
C THR A 11 -37.01 43.95 4.33
N GLY A 12 -36.72 42.65 4.18
CA GLY A 12 -36.19 41.57 5.03
C GLY A 12 -36.55 40.17 4.45
N ALA A 13 -35.85 39.11 4.90
CA ALA A 13 -36.19 37.65 4.84
C ALA A 13 -36.15 36.93 3.47
N PHE A 14 -35.84 35.62 3.28
CA PHE A 14 -35.12 34.51 3.93
C PHE A 14 -35.37 33.28 2.97
N LEU A 15 -34.54 32.22 3.06
CA LEU A 15 -34.74 30.82 2.57
C LEU A 15 -34.42 30.39 1.11
N ALA A 16 -33.42 29.50 1.05
CA ALA A 16 -33.32 28.16 0.43
C ALA A 16 -34.45 27.59 -0.46
N VAL A 17 -34.09 26.73 -1.45
CA VAL A 17 -34.44 25.28 -1.54
C VAL A 17 -34.08 24.68 -2.93
N LEU A 18 -33.62 23.40 -2.88
CA LEU A 18 -33.49 22.35 -3.90
C LEU A 18 -34.41 22.43 -5.14
N LEU A 19 -33.97 21.85 -6.27
CA LEU A 19 -34.79 20.89 -7.02
C LEU A 19 -33.95 19.97 -7.93
N VAL A 20 -34.43 18.73 -7.99
CA VAL A 20 -33.81 17.48 -8.43
C VAL A 20 -34.82 16.82 -9.39
N LEU A 21 -34.29 16.06 -10.37
CA LEU A 21 -34.91 14.97 -11.18
C LEU A 21 -35.66 15.23 -12.51
N CYS A 22 -35.20 14.43 -13.49
CA CYS A 22 -35.93 13.65 -14.52
C CYS A 22 -36.52 14.32 -15.76
N PHE A 23 -36.16 13.79 -16.94
CA PHE A 23 -37.09 12.97 -17.76
C PHE A 23 -36.35 12.23 -18.90
N VAL A 24 -36.76 10.98 -19.14
CA VAL A 24 -36.28 10.04 -20.16
C VAL A 24 -37.38 9.82 -21.23
N ALA A 25 -36.94 9.70 -22.49
CA ALA A 25 -37.49 8.97 -23.66
C ALA A 25 -38.77 9.42 -24.43
N ALA A 26 -38.61 9.48 -25.77
CA ALA A 26 -39.53 9.02 -26.85
C ALA A 26 -38.78 9.13 -28.21
N ILE A 27 -38.20 8.07 -28.81
CA ILE A 27 -38.72 7.03 -29.75
C ILE A 27 -39.16 7.53 -31.15
N ALA A 28 -38.41 7.07 -32.18
CA ALA A 28 -38.72 6.65 -33.57
C ALA A 28 -39.59 7.55 -34.50
N GLU A 29 -39.44 7.59 -35.84
CA GLU A 29 -39.31 6.46 -36.77
C GLU A 29 -39.03 6.96 -38.24
N ILE A 30 -38.67 6.01 -39.13
CA ILE A 30 -38.88 5.93 -40.61
C ILE A 30 -37.66 6.03 -41.58
N SER A 31 -37.12 4.84 -41.90
CA SER A 31 -36.99 4.15 -43.23
C SER A 31 -36.01 4.61 -44.33
N GLY A 32 -35.23 3.65 -44.90
CA GLY A 32 -34.78 3.75 -46.30
C GLY A 32 -33.52 3.02 -46.82
N ASN A 33 -33.36 1.70 -46.59
CA ASN A 33 -32.72 0.65 -47.41
C ASN A 33 -31.58 0.97 -48.46
N ARG A 34 -30.39 0.35 -48.32
CA ARG A 34 -29.57 -0.17 -49.45
C ARG A 34 -28.45 -1.15 -49.00
N ASN A 35 -28.41 -2.32 -49.66
CA ASN A 35 -27.51 -3.46 -49.48
C ASN A 35 -26.01 -3.18 -49.70
N GLY A 36 -25.15 -3.91 -48.97
CA GLY A 36 -23.79 -4.26 -49.42
C GLY A 36 -22.82 -4.69 -48.31
N GLY A 37 -22.46 -5.98 -48.28
CA GLY A 37 -21.18 -6.48 -47.74
C GLY A 37 -21.08 -6.71 -46.22
N THR A 38 -21.25 -7.96 -45.79
CA THR A 38 -20.87 -8.44 -44.46
C THR A 38 -19.34 -8.52 -44.32
N GLU A 39 -18.76 -7.54 -43.62
CA GLU A 39 -17.58 -7.74 -42.78
C GLU A 39 -18.00 -7.37 -41.35
N GLU A 40 -18.08 -8.36 -40.46
CA GLU A 40 -18.37 -8.16 -39.04
C GLU A 40 -17.22 -7.39 -38.38
N LEU A 41 -17.35 -6.06 -38.31
CA LEU A 41 -16.73 -5.31 -37.23
C LEU A 41 -17.49 -5.65 -35.94
N GLN A 42 -16.98 -6.63 -35.19
CA GLN A 42 -17.38 -6.84 -33.81
C GLN A 42 -16.99 -5.61 -33.00
N SER A 43 -17.95 -4.70 -32.77
CA SER A 43 -17.82 -3.69 -31.74
C SER A 43 -17.88 -4.41 -30.39
N SER A 44 -16.71 -4.83 -29.91
CA SER A 44 -16.49 -5.21 -28.53
C SER A 44 -16.95 -4.06 -27.64
N SER A 45 -18.00 -4.31 -26.86
CA SER A 45 -18.49 -3.38 -25.84
C SER A 45 -17.37 -3.16 -24.81
N ASN A 46 -16.83 -1.95 -24.83
CA ASN A 46 -15.89 -1.45 -23.83
C ASN A 46 -16.52 -1.49 -22.43
N SER A 47 -16.26 -2.55 -21.65
CA SER A 47 -16.41 -2.45 -20.21
C SER A 47 -15.22 -1.66 -19.68
N SER A 48 -15.42 -0.39 -19.35
CA SER A 48 -14.44 0.36 -18.55
C SER A 48 -14.20 -0.40 -17.24
N MET A 49 -12.97 -0.36 -16.71
CA MET A 49 -12.63 -0.97 -15.41
C MET A 49 -13.57 -0.54 -14.27
N ALA A 50 -14.18 0.64 -14.38
CA ALA A 50 -15.19 1.13 -13.43
C ALA A 50 -16.50 0.31 -13.46
N ALA A 51 -16.90 -0.24 -14.60
CA ALA A 51 -18.12 -1.04 -14.72
C ALA A 51 -18.01 -2.39 -13.99
N ARG A 52 -16.80 -2.96 -13.89
CA ARG A 52 -16.56 -4.19 -13.11
C ARG A 52 -16.64 -3.99 -11.59
N VAL A 53 -16.61 -2.74 -11.11
CA VAL A 53 -16.65 -2.40 -9.68
C VAL A 53 -18.10 -2.32 -9.16
N ALA A 54 -19.07 -2.19 -10.07
CA ALA A 54 -20.48 -1.95 -9.75
C ALA A 54 -21.32 -3.23 -9.61
N GLU A 55 -20.85 -4.39 -10.08
CA GLU A 55 -21.61 -5.66 -9.99
C GLU A 55 -21.23 -6.55 -8.79
N ASP A 56 -20.20 -6.18 -8.02
CA ASP A 56 -19.80 -6.91 -6.79
C ASP A 56 -20.41 -6.22 -5.56
N ASP A 57 -21.74 -6.35 -5.44
CA ASP A 57 -22.52 -5.98 -4.25
C ASP A 57 -22.61 -7.23 -3.34
N GLU A 58 -22.23 -7.08 -2.07
CA GLU A 58 -22.22 -8.11 -1.00
C GLU A 58 -21.20 -9.27 -1.05
N SER A 59 -20.18 -9.23 -1.91
CA SER A 59 -19.03 -10.14 -1.78
C SER A 59 -18.07 -9.60 -0.70
N PHE A 60 -18.13 -10.13 0.53
CA PHE A 60 -17.02 -10.01 1.49
C PHE A 60 -15.73 -10.31 0.72
N ASN A 61 -14.75 -9.39 0.76
CA ASN A 61 -13.52 -9.52 -0.01
C ASN A 61 -12.94 -10.92 0.20
N LYS A 62 -12.96 -11.78 -0.83
CA LYS A 62 -12.59 -13.21 -0.79
C LYS A 62 -11.19 -13.51 -0.23
N HIS A 63 -10.41 -12.48 0.03
CA HIS A 63 -9.06 -12.54 0.56
C HIS A 63 -8.97 -12.19 2.05
N ALA A 64 -9.99 -11.55 2.62
CA ALA A 64 -10.12 -11.39 4.06
C ALA A 64 -10.44 -12.74 4.68
N VAL A 65 -9.85 -13.03 5.84
CA VAL A 65 -10.22 -14.21 6.63
C VAL A 65 -11.52 -13.96 7.39
N ASP A 66 -12.31 -15.01 7.60
CA ASP A 66 -13.58 -14.90 8.33
C ASP A 66 -13.36 -14.64 9.83
N ASP A 67 -12.34 -15.28 10.42
CA ASP A 67 -11.96 -15.12 11.82
C ASP A 67 -10.57 -14.47 11.95
N PRO A 68 -10.50 -13.14 12.16
CA PRO A 68 -9.24 -12.44 12.40
C PRO A 68 -8.48 -12.92 13.64
N GLU A 69 -9.18 -13.38 14.68
CA GLU A 69 -8.56 -13.80 15.94
C GLU A 69 -7.76 -15.09 15.78
N GLU A 70 -8.16 -15.97 14.84
CA GLU A 70 -7.36 -17.16 14.49
C GLU A 70 -5.98 -16.74 13.95
N VAL A 71 -5.93 -15.70 13.12
CA VAL A 71 -4.67 -15.17 12.57
C VAL A 71 -3.81 -14.55 13.67
N VAL A 72 -4.42 -13.79 14.58
CA VAL A 72 -3.74 -13.24 15.77
C VAL A 72 -3.15 -14.37 16.62
N ALA A 73 -3.93 -15.42 16.90
CA ALA A 73 -3.46 -16.57 17.68
C ALA A 73 -2.30 -17.32 17.00
N MET A 74 -2.32 -17.45 15.67
CA MET A 74 -1.20 -18.01 14.91
C MET A 74 0.07 -17.15 15.00
N VAL A 75 -0.07 -15.83 14.96
CA VAL A 75 1.05 -14.89 15.17
C VAL A 75 1.61 -15.07 16.59
N ASP A 76 0.77 -15.05 17.61
CA ASP A 76 1.18 -15.24 19.00
C ASP A 76 1.90 -16.57 19.23
N MET A 77 1.38 -17.65 18.65
CA MET A 77 2.03 -18.96 18.70
C MET A 77 3.42 -18.92 18.04
N SER A 78 3.55 -18.26 16.89
CA SER A 78 4.83 -18.12 16.18
C SER A 78 5.85 -17.34 17.01
N ILE A 79 5.42 -16.24 17.65
CA ILE A 79 6.25 -15.41 18.53
C ILE A 79 6.70 -16.22 19.75
N ARG A 80 5.78 -16.92 20.42
CA ARG A 80 6.11 -17.78 21.57
C ARG A 80 7.11 -18.87 21.19
N ASN A 81 6.89 -19.56 20.08
CA ASN A 81 7.79 -20.61 19.59
C ASN A 81 9.20 -20.08 19.30
N SER A 82 9.32 -18.91 18.63
CA SER A 82 10.62 -18.27 18.38
C SER A 82 11.30 -17.83 19.69
N THR A 83 10.54 -17.25 20.62
CA THR A 83 11.06 -16.81 21.92
C THR A 83 11.53 -17.97 22.80
N GLU A 84 10.77 -19.07 22.88
CA GLU A 84 11.17 -20.26 23.63
C GLU A 84 12.39 -20.93 23.00
N ARG A 85 12.49 -20.99 21.67
CA ARG A 85 13.70 -21.49 20.98
C ARG A 85 14.93 -20.65 21.32
N ARG A 86 14.80 -19.32 21.38
CA ARG A 86 15.87 -18.42 21.82
C ARG A 86 16.33 -18.73 23.25
N LYS A 87 15.42 -19.08 24.17
CA LYS A 87 15.74 -19.44 25.56
C LYS A 87 16.51 -20.76 25.69
N LEU A 88 16.42 -21.67 24.71
CA LEU A 88 17.04 -22.99 24.74
C LEU A 88 18.55 -23.02 24.45
N GLY A 89 19.21 -21.89 24.17
CA GLY A 89 20.69 -21.86 24.18
C GLY A 89 21.39 -20.65 23.57
N PHE A 90 22.58 -20.38 24.12
CA PHE A 90 23.53 -19.29 23.82
C PHE A 90 24.09 -19.29 22.38
N PHE A 91 23.82 -20.33 21.58
CA PHE A 91 24.30 -20.49 20.18
C PHE A 91 23.16 -20.57 19.15
N SER A 92 21.90 -20.31 19.54
CA SER A 92 20.81 -20.26 18.56
C SER A 92 20.89 -18.93 17.79
N CYS A 93 20.78 -18.98 16.47
CA CYS A 93 20.67 -17.77 15.64
C CYS A 93 19.36 -16.98 15.93
N GLY A 94 18.43 -17.58 16.67
CA GLY A 94 17.12 -17.00 16.95
C GLY A 94 17.18 -15.71 17.76
N THR A 95 16.58 -14.67 17.20
CA THR A 95 16.43 -13.34 17.78
C THR A 95 15.15 -13.22 18.62
N GLY A 96 14.17 -14.11 18.44
CA GLY A 96 12.82 -13.98 19.00
C GLY A 96 11.83 -13.31 18.04
N ASN A 97 12.31 -12.90 16.85
CA ASN A 97 11.48 -12.47 15.74
C ASN A 97 11.29 -13.65 14.77
N PRO A 98 10.09 -14.25 14.70
CA PRO A 98 9.87 -15.45 13.89
C PRO A 98 10.06 -15.22 12.38
N ILE A 99 9.87 -14.00 11.89
CA ILE A 99 10.08 -13.65 10.48
C ILE A 99 11.57 -13.77 10.15
N ASP A 100 12.41 -13.05 10.90
CA ASP A 100 13.86 -13.03 10.69
C ASP A 100 14.48 -14.40 10.97
N ASP A 101 14.07 -15.04 12.06
CA ASP A 101 14.59 -16.36 12.45
C ASP A 101 14.32 -17.44 11.39
N CYS A 102 13.24 -17.30 10.60
CA CYS A 102 12.86 -18.24 9.57
C CYS A 102 13.84 -18.28 8.38
N TRP A 103 14.42 -17.12 7.98
CA TRP A 103 15.30 -17.03 6.81
C TRP A 103 16.72 -16.58 7.12
N ARG A 104 16.95 -15.68 8.08
CA ARG A 104 18.30 -15.19 8.43
C ARG A 104 19.18 -16.27 9.05
N CYS A 105 18.55 -17.24 9.70
CA CYS A 105 19.24 -18.39 10.26
C CYS A 105 19.63 -19.47 9.24
N ASP A 106 19.23 -19.31 7.99
CA ASP A 106 19.81 -20.06 6.88
C ASP A 106 21.16 -19.44 6.49
N SER A 107 22.27 -20.12 6.82
CA SER A 107 23.61 -19.69 6.42
C SER A 107 23.81 -19.62 4.91
N ASN A 108 22.92 -20.24 4.12
CA ASN A 108 22.90 -20.19 2.66
C ASN A 108 21.72 -19.36 2.12
N TRP A 109 21.17 -18.42 2.88
CA TRP A 109 20.03 -17.59 2.42
C TRP A 109 20.26 -16.95 1.04
N GLN A 110 21.51 -16.61 0.69
CA GLN A 110 21.85 -16.04 -0.62
C GLN A 110 21.55 -17.01 -1.78
N LYS A 111 21.73 -18.32 -1.55
CA LYS A 111 21.37 -19.39 -2.50
C LYS A 111 19.88 -19.71 -2.44
N ASN A 112 19.28 -19.54 -1.26
CA ASN A 112 17.88 -19.83 -0.98
C ASN A 112 17.01 -18.56 -0.89
N ARG A 113 17.30 -17.52 -1.69
CA ARG A 113 16.66 -16.18 -1.55
C ARG A 113 15.14 -16.25 -1.45
N LYS A 114 14.54 -17.12 -2.25
CA LYS A 114 13.09 -17.29 -2.38
C LYS A 114 12.40 -17.86 -1.15
N ARG A 115 13.15 -18.54 -0.27
CA ARG A 115 12.65 -19.04 1.02
C ARG A 115 12.07 -17.94 1.91
N LEU A 116 12.50 -16.68 1.70
CA LEU A 116 11.90 -15.53 2.38
C LEU A 116 10.37 -15.52 2.24
N ALA A 117 9.81 -15.86 1.07
CA ALA A 117 8.37 -15.84 0.83
C ALA A 117 7.56 -16.83 1.68
N ASP A 118 8.21 -17.79 2.33
CA ASP A 118 7.57 -18.74 3.25
C ASP A 118 7.62 -18.27 4.71
N CYS A 119 8.24 -17.11 4.99
CA CYS A 119 8.50 -16.60 6.34
C CYS A 119 7.53 -15.48 6.78
N GLY A 120 6.58 -15.11 5.93
CA GLY A 120 5.55 -14.14 6.27
C GLY A 120 4.65 -14.64 7.42
N ILE A 121 4.23 -13.72 8.30
CA ILE A 121 3.27 -13.99 9.37
C ILE A 121 2.07 -13.04 9.24
N GLY A 122 1.03 -13.24 10.06
CA GLY A 122 -0.11 -12.34 10.11
C GLY A 122 -1.03 -12.44 8.90
N PHE A 123 -1.75 -11.36 8.60
CA PHE A 123 -2.73 -11.35 7.51
C PHE A 123 -2.08 -11.47 6.13
N GLY A 124 -0.89 -10.91 5.93
CA GLY A 124 -0.10 -11.02 4.70
C GLY A 124 0.74 -12.29 4.56
N ARG A 125 0.62 -13.27 5.46
CA ARG A 125 1.45 -14.52 5.46
C ARG A 125 1.43 -15.31 4.16
N ASN A 126 0.37 -15.15 3.36
CA ASN A 126 0.19 -15.86 2.08
C ASN A 126 0.74 -15.08 0.87
N ALA A 127 1.37 -13.92 1.08
CA ALA A 127 2.02 -13.16 0.02
C ALA A 127 3.25 -13.93 -0.50
N ILE A 128 3.08 -14.68 -1.60
CA ILE A 128 4.19 -15.47 -2.18
C ILE A 128 5.10 -14.65 -3.11
N GLY A 129 4.68 -13.43 -3.46
CA GLY A 129 5.43 -12.57 -4.37
C GLY A 129 5.74 -13.25 -5.71
N GLY A 130 7.00 -13.17 -6.14
CA GLY A 130 7.52 -13.83 -7.33
C GLY A 130 8.22 -15.17 -7.07
N ARG A 131 7.96 -15.85 -5.94
CA ARG A 131 8.66 -17.09 -5.52
C ARG A 131 8.75 -18.12 -6.63
N ASP A 132 7.63 -18.37 -7.31
CA ASP A 132 7.51 -19.43 -8.31
C ASP A 132 7.94 -18.98 -9.72
N GLY A 133 8.45 -17.76 -9.83
CA GLY A 133 8.96 -17.15 -11.05
C GLY A 133 10.43 -17.39 -11.32
N ARG A 134 10.98 -16.76 -12.35
CA ARG A 134 12.45 -16.68 -12.54
C ARG A 134 13.03 -15.46 -11.82
N PHE A 135 14.35 -15.46 -11.63
CA PHE A 135 15.03 -14.23 -11.23
C PHE A 135 15.05 -13.22 -12.37
N TYR A 136 14.84 -11.95 -12.04
CA TYR A 136 15.10 -10.81 -12.91
C TYR A 136 16.17 -9.94 -12.25
N VAL A 137 17.26 -9.67 -12.94
CA VAL A 137 18.33 -8.83 -12.39
C VAL A 137 18.23 -7.44 -12.99
N VAL A 138 17.95 -6.44 -12.16
CA VAL A 138 18.01 -5.03 -12.53
C VAL A 138 19.48 -4.64 -12.67
N THR A 139 19.83 -4.17 -13.86
CA THR A 139 21.19 -3.77 -14.26
C THR A 139 21.30 -2.27 -14.52
N ASP A 140 20.16 -1.62 -14.78
CA ASP A 140 20.04 -0.23 -15.17
C ASP A 140 19.06 0.51 -14.24
N PRO A 141 19.50 1.56 -13.53
CA PRO A 141 18.64 2.34 -12.64
C PRO A 141 17.76 3.38 -13.38
N GLY A 142 17.91 3.53 -14.70
CA GLY A 142 17.17 4.51 -15.48
C GLY A 142 15.65 4.26 -15.52
N ASP A 143 14.89 5.34 -15.58
CA ASP A 143 13.42 5.34 -15.71
C ASP A 143 12.95 6.38 -16.74
N ASP A 144 13.60 6.40 -17.91
CA ASP A 144 13.47 7.50 -18.86
C ASP A 144 12.09 7.60 -19.52
N ASP A 145 11.46 6.45 -19.77
CA ASP A 145 10.16 6.33 -20.44
C ASP A 145 9.22 5.44 -19.60
N PRO A 146 8.25 6.04 -18.88
CA PRO A 146 7.24 5.32 -18.10
C PRO A 146 6.30 4.44 -18.94
N VAL A 147 6.22 4.67 -20.25
CA VAL A 147 5.41 3.91 -21.19
C VAL A 147 6.23 2.81 -21.85
N ASN A 148 7.50 3.01 -22.18
CA ASN A 148 8.32 1.99 -22.85
C ASN A 148 9.62 1.71 -22.08
N PRO A 149 9.53 1.06 -20.90
CA PRO A 149 10.69 0.80 -20.08
C PRO A 149 11.64 -0.20 -20.76
N ARG A 150 12.95 0.06 -20.67
CA ARG A 150 13.98 -0.80 -21.28
C ARG A 150 14.17 -2.09 -20.47
N PRO A 151 14.38 -3.25 -21.11
CA PRO A 151 14.89 -4.44 -20.42
C PRO A 151 16.16 -4.13 -19.63
N GLY A 152 16.26 -4.64 -18.41
CA GLY A 152 17.30 -4.34 -17.43
C GLY A 152 16.89 -3.30 -16.38
N THR A 153 15.80 -2.56 -16.58
CA THR A 153 15.26 -1.58 -15.62
C THR A 153 14.27 -2.20 -14.64
N LEU A 154 14.09 -1.56 -13.48
CA LEU A 154 13.08 -1.97 -12.50
C LEU A 154 11.66 -1.87 -13.07
N ARG A 155 11.32 -0.78 -13.77
CA ARG A 155 9.99 -0.61 -14.38
C ARG A 155 9.66 -1.72 -15.37
N HIS A 156 10.62 -2.12 -16.20
CA HIS A 156 10.39 -3.24 -17.11
C HIS A 156 10.12 -4.53 -16.33
N ALA A 157 10.87 -4.79 -15.25
CA ALA A 157 10.71 -6.01 -14.46
C ALA A 157 9.31 -6.13 -13.83
N VAL A 158 8.84 -5.08 -13.17
CA VAL A 158 7.63 -5.15 -12.34
C VAL A 158 6.33 -5.26 -13.16
N ILE A 159 6.34 -4.84 -14.42
CA ILE A 159 5.16 -4.91 -15.28
C ILE A 159 4.98 -6.27 -15.96
N GLN A 160 5.96 -7.18 -15.91
CA GLN A 160 5.88 -8.45 -16.64
C GLN A 160 4.71 -9.32 -16.16
N ASN A 161 4.16 -10.14 -17.05
CA ASN A 161 3.01 -11.00 -16.72
C ASN A 161 3.43 -12.20 -15.85
N GLU A 162 4.61 -12.75 -16.10
CA GLU A 162 5.11 -13.88 -15.32
C GLU A 162 5.47 -13.46 -13.89
N PRO A 163 5.39 -14.38 -12.91
CA PRO A 163 5.98 -14.15 -11.61
C PRO A 163 7.47 -13.85 -11.72
N LEU A 164 7.97 -12.85 -10.98
CA LEU A 164 9.39 -12.49 -11.01
C LEU A 164 9.93 -12.19 -9.61
N TRP A 165 11.06 -12.81 -9.29
CA TRP A 165 11.88 -12.44 -8.15
C TRP A 165 12.95 -11.45 -8.61
N ILE A 166 12.71 -10.17 -8.36
CA ILE A 166 13.50 -9.06 -8.86
C ILE A 166 14.63 -8.77 -7.86
N VAL A 167 15.86 -8.85 -8.33
CA VAL A 167 17.08 -8.52 -7.57
C VAL A 167 17.89 -7.48 -8.31
N PHE A 168 18.93 -6.97 -7.67
CA PHE A 168 19.72 -5.85 -8.16
C PHE A 168 21.19 -6.26 -8.32
N LYS A 169 21.80 -5.88 -9.45
CA LYS A 169 23.18 -6.27 -9.77
C LYS A 169 24.22 -5.61 -8.86
N ARG A 170 23.92 -4.40 -8.39
CA ARG A 170 24.82 -3.50 -7.63
C ARG A 170 23.99 -2.47 -6.90
N ASP A 171 24.64 -1.73 -6.02
CA ASP A 171 24.07 -0.55 -5.38
C ASP A 171 23.58 0.43 -6.44
N MET A 172 22.38 0.98 -6.23
CA MET A 172 21.80 1.94 -7.16
C MET A 172 20.77 2.86 -6.51
N VAL A 173 20.68 4.07 -7.06
CA VAL A 173 19.62 5.03 -6.77
C VAL A 173 18.74 5.11 -8.02
N ILE A 174 17.47 4.75 -7.86
CA ILE A 174 16.45 4.73 -8.90
C ILE A 174 15.54 5.94 -8.67
N GLN A 175 15.64 6.91 -9.57
CA GLN A 175 14.75 8.07 -9.58
C GLN A 175 13.65 7.84 -10.60
N LEU A 176 12.47 7.45 -10.12
CA LEU A 176 11.32 7.18 -10.98
C LEU A 176 10.71 8.49 -11.47
N LYS A 177 10.38 8.57 -12.76
CA LYS A 177 9.72 9.75 -13.35
C LYS A 177 8.23 9.82 -13.02
N GLN A 178 7.60 8.66 -12.85
CA GLN A 178 6.17 8.47 -12.58
C GLN A 178 6.00 7.28 -11.65
N GLU A 179 4.83 7.13 -11.02
CA GLU A 179 4.52 5.99 -10.15
C GLU A 179 4.97 4.65 -10.73
N LEU A 180 5.64 3.82 -9.93
CA LEU A 180 6.03 2.47 -10.32
C LEU A 180 4.83 1.53 -10.11
N ILE A 181 3.94 1.53 -11.10
CA ILE A 181 2.83 0.59 -11.17
C ILE A 181 3.35 -0.78 -11.60
N MET A 182 2.85 -1.83 -10.96
CA MET A 182 3.30 -3.20 -11.18
C MET A 182 2.16 -4.18 -11.41
N ASN A 183 2.51 -5.35 -11.95
CA ASN A 183 1.61 -6.48 -12.09
C ASN A 183 1.72 -7.41 -10.86
N SER A 184 0.79 -8.37 -10.73
CA SER A 184 0.76 -9.35 -9.64
C SER A 184 2.01 -10.25 -9.63
N PHE A 185 2.25 -10.95 -8.51
CA PHE A 185 3.31 -11.96 -8.34
C PHE A 185 4.72 -11.40 -8.53
N LYS A 186 5.05 -10.34 -7.80
CA LYS A 186 6.38 -9.70 -7.84
C LYS A 186 7.00 -9.68 -6.46
N THR A 187 8.28 -10.00 -6.41
CA THR A 187 9.11 -9.70 -5.26
C THR A 187 10.17 -8.70 -5.68
N ILE A 188 10.27 -7.56 -5.00
CA ILE A 188 11.41 -6.65 -5.12
C ILE A 188 12.32 -6.89 -3.92
N ASP A 189 13.48 -7.50 -4.15
CA ASP A 189 14.42 -7.96 -3.11
C ASP A 189 15.74 -7.19 -3.20
N GLY A 190 15.91 -6.20 -2.31
CA GLY A 190 17.11 -5.38 -2.19
C GLY A 190 18.28 -6.06 -1.47
N ARG A 191 18.13 -7.28 -0.91
CA ARG A 191 19.19 -7.88 -0.08
C ARG A 191 20.51 -8.04 -0.82
N GLY A 192 21.60 -7.66 -0.16
CA GLY A 192 22.98 -7.86 -0.61
C GLY A 192 23.55 -6.68 -1.40
N VAL A 193 22.75 -5.66 -1.67
CA VAL A 193 23.18 -4.37 -2.25
C VAL A 193 22.37 -3.25 -1.61
N ASN A 194 22.79 -2.01 -1.78
CA ASN A 194 22.05 -0.85 -1.30
C ASN A 194 21.21 -0.22 -2.43
N VAL A 195 19.89 -0.34 -2.33
CA VAL A 195 18.95 0.13 -3.36
C VAL A 195 18.06 1.23 -2.78
N HIS A 196 18.17 2.42 -3.37
CA HIS A 196 17.34 3.56 -3.05
C HIS A 196 16.32 3.81 -4.16
N ILE A 197 15.05 3.93 -3.82
CA ILE A 197 14.01 4.51 -4.69
C ILE A 197 13.72 5.90 -4.11
N ALA A 198 14.16 6.95 -4.81
CA ALA A 198 14.18 8.27 -4.21
C ALA A 198 14.12 9.44 -5.21
N ASN A 199 13.82 10.63 -4.67
CA ASN A 199 13.87 11.93 -5.35
C ASN A 199 12.89 12.13 -6.53
N GLY A 200 11.95 11.21 -6.70
CA GLY A 200 10.96 11.19 -7.77
C GLY A 200 9.68 10.51 -7.31
N ALA A 201 9.00 9.83 -8.21
CA ALA A 201 7.87 8.98 -7.84
C ALA A 201 8.35 7.74 -7.06
N CYS A 202 7.39 7.01 -6.48
CA CYS A 202 7.65 5.79 -5.72
C CYS A 202 6.67 4.68 -6.10
N ILE A 203 6.37 3.75 -5.18
CA ILE A 203 5.73 2.47 -5.51
C ILE A 203 4.21 2.57 -5.43
N THR A 204 3.51 2.06 -6.46
CA THR A 204 2.04 1.97 -6.47
C THR A 204 1.60 0.54 -6.81
N ILE A 205 1.02 -0.13 -5.81
CA ILE A 205 0.46 -1.48 -5.89
C ILE A 205 -1.06 -1.35 -6.04
N GLN A 206 -1.55 -1.42 -7.27
CA GLN A 206 -2.95 -1.12 -7.56
C GLN A 206 -3.64 -2.30 -8.27
N PHE A 207 -4.74 -2.78 -7.68
CA PHE A 207 -5.60 -3.85 -8.22
C PHE A 207 -4.84 -5.15 -8.58
N VAL A 208 -3.81 -5.45 -7.81
CA VAL A 208 -2.96 -6.64 -7.97
C VAL A 208 -2.84 -7.43 -6.68
N THR A 209 -2.29 -8.64 -6.77
CA THR A 209 -2.10 -9.53 -5.63
C THR A 209 -0.70 -10.13 -5.58
N ASN A 210 -0.30 -10.63 -4.40
CA ASN A 210 0.95 -11.36 -4.20
C ASN A 210 2.17 -10.51 -4.51
N ILE A 211 2.41 -9.50 -3.69
CA ILE A 211 3.57 -8.61 -3.81
C ILE A 211 4.38 -8.65 -2.52
N ILE A 212 5.71 -8.75 -2.67
CA ILE A 212 6.67 -8.60 -1.58
C ILE A 212 7.60 -7.44 -1.91
N ILE A 213 7.69 -6.44 -1.03
CA ILE A 213 8.64 -5.32 -1.10
C ILE A 213 9.61 -5.47 0.05
N HIS A 214 10.87 -5.82 -0.25
CA HIS A 214 11.81 -6.23 0.79
C HIS A 214 13.19 -5.59 0.65
N GLY A 215 13.69 -5.01 1.75
CA GLY A 215 15.09 -4.58 1.86
C GLY A 215 15.46 -3.34 1.04
N LEU A 216 14.52 -2.40 0.86
CA LEU A 216 14.75 -1.17 0.09
C LEU A 216 14.88 0.07 1.00
N HIS A 217 15.58 1.09 0.51
CA HIS A 217 15.50 2.45 1.04
C HIS A 217 14.54 3.27 0.16
N ILE A 218 13.42 3.75 0.70
CA ILE A 218 12.41 4.48 -0.06
C ILE A 218 12.20 5.85 0.62
N HIS A 219 12.60 6.93 -0.04
CA HIS A 219 12.61 8.25 0.58
C HIS A 219 12.58 9.40 -0.42
N ASP A 220 12.27 10.62 0.03
CA ASP A 220 12.19 11.80 -0.83
C ASP A 220 11.23 11.60 -2.02
N CYS A 221 10.16 10.85 -1.80
CA CYS A 221 9.10 10.63 -2.79
C CYS A 221 8.34 11.93 -3.03
N LYS A 222 8.00 12.20 -4.29
CA LYS A 222 7.41 13.48 -4.73
C LYS A 222 6.09 13.23 -5.48
N PRO A 223 5.17 14.21 -5.46
CA PRO A 223 3.99 14.15 -6.30
C PRO A 223 4.40 14.11 -7.77
N THR A 224 3.90 13.13 -8.51
CA THR A 224 4.12 12.96 -9.94
C THR A 224 2.82 12.51 -10.60
N GLY A 225 2.66 12.78 -11.88
CA GLY A 225 1.46 12.38 -12.60
C GLY A 225 1.28 13.14 -13.90
N ASN A 226 0.03 13.19 -14.35
CA ASN A 226 -0.37 13.79 -15.62
C ASN A 226 0.44 13.23 -16.79
N ALA A 227 0.57 11.90 -16.80
CA ALA A 227 1.37 11.18 -17.78
C ALA A 227 0.75 9.82 -18.09
N LEU A 228 1.10 9.27 -19.25
CA LEU A 228 0.85 7.88 -19.56
C LEU A 228 1.85 7.00 -18.80
N VAL A 229 1.35 5.96 -18.13
CA VAL A 229 2.17 5.01 -17.37
C VAL A 229 1.77 3.59 -17.73
N ARG A 230 2.77 2.74 -18.01
CA ARG A 230 2.55 1.32 -18.29
C ARG A 230 2.39 0.52 -16.99
N SER A 231 1.39 -0.36 -16.96
CA SER A 231 1.11 -1.26 -15.84
C SER A 231 1.27 -2.74 -16.19
N SER A 232 1.24 -3.09 -17.47
CA SER A 232 1.52 -4.45 -17.97
C SER A 232 2.15 -4.40 -19.37
N PRO A 233 2.61 -5.53 -19.94
CA PRO A 233 3.21 -5.54 -21.28
C PRO A 233 2.20 -5.08 -22.35
N SER A 234 0.89 -5.27 -22.11
CA SER A 234 -0.19 -4.92 -23.03
C SER A 234 -0.99 -3.68 -22.63
N HIS A 235 -0.79 -3.11 -21.44
CA HIS A 235 -1.62 -2.02 -20.94
C HIS A 235 -0.79 -0.85 -20.38
N PHE A 236 -1.15 0.36 -20.82
CA PHE A 236 -0.75 1.63 -20.23
C PHE A 236 -1.95 2.58 -20.25
N GLY A 237 -2.00 3.51 -19.30
CA GLY A 237 -3.13 4.44 -19.16
C GLY A 237 -2.70 5.80 -18.62
N TRP A 238 -3.58 6.78 -18.74
CA TRP A 238 -3.36 8.11 -18.18
C TRP A 238 -3.46 8.06 -16.65
N ARG A 239 -2.46 8.61 -15.98
CA ARG A 239 -2.39 8.78 -14.53
C ARG A 239 -2.54 10.25 -14.18
N THR A 240 -3.45 10.55 -13.26
CA THR A 240 -3.54 11.86 -12.62
C THR A 240 -2.39 12.06 -11.64
N MET A 241 -2.37 13.20 -10.96
CA MET A 241 -1.41 13.43 -9.88
C MET A 241 -1.57 12.35 -8.80
N ALA A 242 -0.44 11.74 -8.45
CA ALA A 242 -0.26 10.93 -7.26
C ALA A 242 0.37 11.80 -6.17
N ASP A 243 0.04 11.50 -4.92
CA ASP A 243 0.37 12.35 -3.77
C ASP A 243 1.85 12.27 -3.37
N GLY A 244 2.51 11.15 -3.71
CA GLY A 244 3.93 10.95 -3.46
C GLY A 244 4.21 10.07 -2.23
N ASP A 245 3.37 9.06 -1.99
CA ASP A 245 3.60 8.03 -0.98
C ASP A 245 4.83 7.17 -1.31
N ALA A 246 5.48 6.62 -0.29
CA ALA A 246 6.56 5.66 -0.50
C ALA A 246 6.05 4.33 -1.09
N VAL A 247 4.99 3.78 -0.49
CA VAL A 247 4.28 2.58 -0.96
C VAL A 247 2.76 2.80 -0.84
N SER A 248 2.10 2.98 -1.98
CA SER A 248 0.64 3.12 -2.06
C SER A 248 -0.01 1.80 -2.48
N ILE A 249 -0.95 1.28 -1.68
CA ILE A 249 -1.64 0.00 -1.87
C ILE A 249 -3.14 0.27 -2.08
N PHE A 250 -3.65 -0.06 -3.26
CA PHE A 250 -4.98 0.33 -3.70
C PHE A 250 -5.77 -0.87 -4.23
N GLY A 251 -6.82 -1.29 -3.51
CA GLY A 251 -7.65 -2.44 -3.88
C GLY A 251 -6.85 -3.72 -4.11
N SER A 252 -5.84 -3.97 -3.27
CA SER A 252 -4.86 -5.05 -3.46
C SER A 252 -4.85 -6.04 -2.29
N SER A 253 -4.39 -7.27 -2.54
CA SER A 253 -4.41 -8.35 -1.54
C SER A 253 -3.15 -9.20 -1.52
N HIS A 254 -2.83 -9.80 -0.37
CA HIS A 254 -1.62 -10.62 -0.16
C HIS A 254 -0.35 -9.81 -0.43
N ILE A 255 -0.17 -8.76 0.38
CA ILE A 255 0.94 -7.82 0.27
C ILE A 255 1.83 -7.91 1.51
N TRP A 256 3.14 -7.90 1.30
CA TRP A 256 4.12 -7.91 2.39
C TRP A 256 5.19 -6.84 2.16
N VAL A 257 5.23 -5.86 3.07
CA VAL A 257 6.22 -4.77 3.09
C VAL A 257 7.17 -5.05 4.25
N ASP A 258 8.40 -5.48 3.95
CA ASP A 258 9.33 -6.03 4.95
C ASP A 258 10.75 -5.44 4.89
N HIS A 259 11.38 -5.16 6.03
CA HIS A 259 12.80 -4.74 6.07
C HIS A 259 13.15 -3.49 5.23
N ASN A 260 12.18 -2.59 5.00
CA ASN A 260 12.44 -1.35 4.27
C ASN A 260 12.78 -0.21 5.23
N SER A 261 13.59 0.73 4.76
CA SER A 261 13.81 2.03 5.43
C SER A 261 13.01 3.10 4.70
N LEU A 262 12.03 3.71 5.37
CA LEU A 262 11.10 4.67 4.77
C LEU A 262 11.15 6.01 5.49
N SER A 263 11.24 7.11 4.73
CA SER A 263 11.35 8.46 5.33
C SER A 263 11.07 9.59 4.33
N ASN A 264 10.74 10.77 4.85
CA ASN A 264 10.73 12.05 4.13
C ASN A 264 10.01 12.01 2.76
N CYS A 265 8.81 11.44 2.69
CA CYS A 265 7.99 11.46 1.49
C CYS A 265 7.05 12.66 1.47
N ALA A 266 6.45 12.96 0.32
CA ALA A 266 5.58 14.14 0.21
C ALA A 266 4.24 13.97 0.94
N ASP A 267 3.68 12.76 0.99
CA ASP A 267 2.42 12.45 1.65
C ASP A 267 2.56 11.30 2.66
N GLY A 268 2.18 10.06 2.34
CA GLY A 268 2.31 8.88 3.20
C GLY A 268 3.65 8.13 3.09
N LEU A 269 3.99 7.25 4.05
CA LEU A 269 5.03 6.23 3.82
C LEU A 269 4.41 4.91 3.34
N VAL A 270 3.43 4.37 4.06
CA VAL A 270 2.71 3.16 3.62
C VAL A 270 1.23 3.35 3.77
N ASP A 271 0.53 3.47 2.64
CA ASP A 271 -0.91 3.71 2.61
C ASP A 271 -1.64 2.54 1.97
N ALA A 272 -2.70 2.07 2.62
CA ALA A 272 -3.54 0.99 2.12
C ALA A 272 -5.01 1.41 2.14
N VAL A 273 -5.66 1.38 0.98
CA VAL A 273 -7.00 1.94 0.80
C VAL A 273 -7.84 1.10 -0.16
N MET A 274 -9.13 1.44 -0.27
CA MET A 274 -10.01 0.97 -1.34
C MET A 274 -10.22 -0.54 -1.35
N GLY A 275 -10.47 -1.11 -0.16
CA GLY A 275 -10.72 -2.54 0.03
C GLY A 275 -9.46 -3.39 0.04
N SER A 276 -8.28 -2.79 0.19
CA SER A 276 -7.04 -3.56 0.35
C SER A 276 -7.08 -4.42 1.62
N THR A 277 -6.57 -5.65 1.56
CA THR A 277 -6.63 -6.60 2.70
C THR A 277 -5.53 -7.66 2.61
N ALA A 278 -5.42 -8.54 3.62
CA ALA A 278 -4.37 -9.56 3.69
C ALA A 278 -2.96 -8.94 3.56
N ILE A 279 -2.65 -7.98 4.43
CA ILE A 279 -1.39 -7.22 4.40
C ILE A 279 -0.57 -7.49 5.67
N THR A 280 0.75 -7.62 5.50
CA THR A 280 1.70 -7.55 6.62
C THR A 280 2.73 -6.45 6.35
N ILE A 281 2.95 -5.59 7.33
CA ILE A 281 3.97 -4.55 7.32
C ILE A 281 4.92 -4.86 8.48
N SER A 282 6.13 -5.33 8.19
CA SER A 282 7.04 -5.84 9.22
C SER A 282 8.49 -5.43 9.11
N ASN A 283 9.19 -5.36 10.23
CA ASN A 283 10.64 -5.10 10.27
C ASN A 283 11.10 -3.83 9.54
N ASN A 284 10.19 -2.89 9.27
CA ASN A 284 10.54 -1.66 8.60
C ASN A 284 11.05 -0.64 9.61
N HIS A 285 11.88 0.29 9.14
CA HIS A 285 12.35 1.43 9.91
C HIS A 285 11.76 2.71 9.32
N PHE A 286 10.91 3.38 10.10
CA PHE A 286 10.23 4.61 9.72
C PHE A 286 10.86 5.79 10.44
N THR A 287 11.23 6.85 9.73
CA THR A 287 11.81 8.07 10.35
C THR A 287 11.45 9.34 9.58
N HIS A 288 11.63 10.50 10.21
CA HIS A 288 11.58 11.83 9.58
C HIS A 288 10.37 12.04 8.67
N HIS A 289 9.16 11.90 9.23
CA HIS A 289 7.94 11.93 8.43
C HIS A 289 6.71 12.28 9.27
N ASN A 290 5.79 13.06 8.69
CA ASN A 290 4.58 13.48 9.41
C ASN A 290 3.52 12.37 9.43
N GLU A 291 3.01 12.00 8.25
CA GLU A 291 1.87 11.11 8.08
C GLU A 291 2.36 9.71 7.69
N VAL A 292 2.64 8.86 8.68
CA VAL A 292 3.42 7.62 8.46
C VAL A 292 2.64 6.55 7.68
N MET A 293 1.49 6.13 8.20
CA MET A 293 0.77 4.97 7.67
C MET A 293 -0.74 5.16 7.77
N LEU A 294 -1.42 5.28 6.64
CA LEU A 294 -2.88 5.37 6.57
C LEU A 294 -3.50 4.04 6.11
N LEU A 295 -4.37 3.47 6.94
CA LEU A 295 -5.07 2.23 6.65
C LEU A 295 -6.59 2.50 6.59
N GLY A 296 -7.08 2.70 5.37
CA GLY A 296 -8.43 3.17 5.07
C GLY A 296 -8.51 4.69 4.95
N HIS A 297 -9.05 5.20 3.84
CA HIS A 297 -8.97 6.63 3.48
C HIS A 297 -10.17 7.47 3.91
N SER A 298 -11.36 6.88 3.98
CA SER A 298 -12.62 7.59 4.20
C SER A 298 -13.52 6.90 5.21
N ASP A 299 -14.10 7.68 6.12
CA ASP A 299 -15.06 7.21 7.11
C ASP A 299 -16.35 6.68 6.43
N SER A 300 -16.65 7.12 5.21
CA SER A 300 -17.84 6.68 4.46
C SER A 300 -17.59 5.47 3.55
N TYR A 301 -16.34 5.01 3.40
CA TYR A 301 -16.00 3.92 2.51
C TYR A 301 -16.06 2.57 3.21
N THR A 302 -17.26 2.02 3.34
CA THR A 302 -17.55 0.83 4.16
C THR A 302 -16.93 -0.47 3.64
N ARG A 303 -16.48 -0.54 2.38
CA ARG A 303 -15.76 -1.70 1.85
C ARG A 303 -14.42 -1.94 2.58
N ASP A 304 -13.86 -0.92 3.24
CA ASP A 304 -12.66 -1.07 4.08
C ASP A 304 -12.93 -1.88 5.38
N LYS A 305 -14.18 -2.25 5.70
CA LYS A 305 -14.48 -3.20 6.81
C LYS A 305 -13.83 -4.57 6.61
N ALA A 306 -13.57 -4.97 5.37
CA ALA A 306 -12.86 -6.21 5.06
C ALA A 306 -11.33 -6.07 5.11
N MET A 307 -10.79 -4.87 5.40
CA MET A 307 -9.35 -4.64 5.51
C MET A 307 -8.79 -5.36 6.74
N GLN A 308 -7.72 -6.12 6.54
CA GLN A 308 -7.02 -6.84 7.60
C GLN A 308 -5.52 -6.67 7.43
N VAL A 309 -4.87 -6.09 8.44
CA VAL A 309 -3.44 -5.73 8.37
C VAL A 309 -2.72 -6.10 9.67
N THR A 310 -1.56 -6.74 9.53
CA THR A 310 -0.63 -6.99 10.64
C THR A 310 0.53 -6.01 10.55
N ILE A 311 0.76 -5.25 11.61
CA ILE A 311 1.88 -4.32 11.77
C ILE A 311 2.78 -4.91 12.85
N ALA A 312 3.93 -5.47 12.46
CA ALA A 312 4.75 -6.26 13.38
C ALA A 312 6.25 -5.94 13.33
N TYR A 313 6.92 -5.83 14.48
CA TYR A 313 8.38 -5.68 14.56
C TYR A 313 8.94 -4.44 13.84
N ASN A 314 8.13 -3.44 13.53
CA ASN A 314 8.61 -2.20 12.95
C ASN A 314 9.27 -1.33 14.03
N HIS A 315 10.24 -0.53 13.61
CA HIS A 315 10.81 0.53 14.43
C HIS A 315 10.30 1.88 13.94
N PHE A 316 9.50 2.53 14.79
CA PHE A 316 9.03 3.89 14.61
C PHE A 316 10.01 4.83 15.30
N GLY A 317 10.92 5.37 14.49
CA GLY A 317 12.12 6.08 14.89
C GLY A 317 11.95 7.59 14.97
N GLU A 318 13.09 8.29 14.97
CA GLU A 318 13.18 9.75 15.13
C GLU A 318 12.41 10.53 14.06
N GLY A 319 11.91 11.71 14.44
CA GLY A 319 11.30 12.67 13.53
C GLY A 319 9.91 12.27 13.00
N LEU A 320 9.24 11.31 13.63
CA LEU A 320 7.87 10.95 13.32
C LEU A 320 6.88 11.82 14.09
N ILE A 321 5.76 12.18 13.45
CA ILE A 321 4.72 13.01 14.09
C ILE A 321 3.51 12.16 14.49
N GLN A 322 2.92 11.41 13.54
CA GLN A 322 1.63 10.71 13.73
C GLN A 322 1.39 9.53 12.77
N ARG A 323 0.24 8.85 12.95
CA ARG A 323 -0.29 7.78 12.08
C ARG A 323 0.58 6.51 12.02
N MET A 324 0.86 5.90 13.16
CA MET A 324 1.66 4.67 13.26
C MET A 324 0.89 3.49 13.88
N PRO A 325 -0.23 3.00 13.30
CA PRO A 325 -0.94 3.48 12.12
C PRO A 325 -2.08 4.45 12.44
N ARG A 326 -2.70 5.03 11.41
CA ARG A 326 -4.06 5.58 11.48
C ARG A 326 -5.05 4.68 10.74
N CYS A 327 -5.99 4.11 11.47
CA CYS A 327 -6.87 3.03 11.02
C CYS A 327 -8.33 3.45 10.83
N ARG A 328 -9.02 2.83 9.88
CA ARG A 328 -10.47 2.94 9.70
C ARG A 328 -11.11 1.60 9.36
N HIS A 329 -12.31 1.34 9.91
CA HIS A 329 -13.19 0.19 9.67
C HIS A 329 -12.62 -1.21 9.98
N GLY A 330 -11.52 -1.59 9.37
CA GLY A 330 -11.01 -2.96 9.35
C GLY A 330 -10.43 -3.47 10.68
N TYR A 331 -9.70 -4.59 10.58
CA TYR A 331 -9.03 -5.25 11.69
C TYR A 331 -7.51 -5.07 11.59
N PHE A 332 -6.90 -4.60 12.67
CA PHE A 332 -5.49 -4.22 12.71
C PHE A 332 -4.79 -4.89 13.89
N HIS A 333 -3.86 -5.79 13.61
CA HIS A 333 -3.02 -6.42 14.63
C HIS A 333 -1.69 -5.68 14.72
N VAL A 334 -1.50 -4.88 15.77
CA VAL A 334 -0.30 -4.08 16.01
C VAL A 334 0.53 -4.78 17.07
N VAL A 335 1.61 -5.46 16.69
CA VAL A 335 2.32 -6.39 17.59
C VAL A 335 3.84 -6.23 17.61
N ASN A 336 4.45 -6.17 18.81
CA ASN A 336 5.91 -6.12 19.00
C ASN A 336 6.64 -5.02 18.21
N ASN A 337 6.00 -3.88 17.94
CA ASN A 337 6.66 -2.73 17.34
C ASN A 337 7.37 -1.90 18.44
N ASP A 338 8.46 -1.24 18.07
CA ASP A 338 9.18 -0.32 18.96
C ASP A 338 8.91 1.13 18.54
N TYR A 339 8.20 1.86 19.39
CA TYR A 339 7.86 3.27 19.21
C TYR A 339 8.79 4.10 20.08
N THR A 340 9.74 4.76 19.44
CA THR A 340 10.76 5.54 20.16
C THR A 340 10.50 7.04 20.10
N HIS A 341 9.80 7.52 19.07
CA HIS A 341 9.46 8.94 18.92
C HIS A 341 8.11 9.10 18.24
N TRP A 342 7.34 10.06 18.72
CA TRP A 342 6.19 10.67 18.06
C TRP A 342 5.96 12.07 18.64
N GLU A 343 5.41 12.98 17.85
CA GLU A 343 5.17 14.36 18.32
C GLU A 343 3.70 14.62 18.68
N MET A 344 2.76 13.91 18.04
CA MET A 344 1.33 14.12 18.25
C MET A 344 0.66 12.88 18.87
N TYR A 345 0.61 11.76 18.16
CA TYR A 345 0.08 10.48 18.66
C TYR A 345 0.76 9.31 17.94
N ALA A 346 0.78 8.12 18.56
CA ALA A 346 1.33 6.93 17.92
C ALA A 346 0.29 6.24 17.05
N ILE A 347 -0.72 5.64 17.67
CA ILE A 347 -1.79 4.88 17.01
C ILE A 347 -3.06 5.72 17.06
N GLY A 348 -3.88 5.69 16.02
CA GLY A 348 -5.17 6.35 16.04
C GLY A 348 -6.16 5.75 15.07
N GLY A 349 -7.42 6.15 15.15
CA GLY A 349 -8.42 5.68 14.20
C GLY A 349 -9.74 6.42 14.22
N SER A 350 -10.55 6.20 13.19
CA SER A 350 -11.91 6.72 13.06
C SER A 350 -12.79 5.70 12.32
N ALA A 351 -14.12 5.82 12.44
CA ALA A 351 -15.08 4.90 11.82
C ALA A 351 -14.88 3.42 12.25
N GLU A 352 -14.91 3.20 13.57
CA GLU A 352 -15.02 1.87 14.20
C GLU A 352 -13.95 0.84 13.76
N PRO A 353 -12.63 1.17 13.74
CA PRO A 353 -11.60 0.18 13.49
C PRO A 353 -11.44 -0.75 14.71
N THR A 354 -11.10 -2.02 14.46
CA THR A 354 -10.65 -2.93 15.51
C THR A 354 -9.13 -2.91 15.58
N ILE A 355 -8.56 -2.37 16.66
CA ILE A 355 -7.10 -2.30 16.86
C ILE A 355 -6.69 -3.22 18.02
N ASN A 356 -6.01 -4.31 17.69
CA ASN A 356 -5.45 -5.25 18.65
C ASN A 356 -3.95 -4.94 18.86
N SER A 357 -3.64 -4.19 19.91
CA SER A 357 -2.26 -3.79 20.26
C SER A 357 -1.65 -4.72 21.31
N GLN A 358 -0.58 -5.44 20.96
CA GLN A 358 0.04 -6.46 21.81
C GLN A 358 1.58 -6.38 21.83
N GLY A 359 2.21 -6.41 23.01
CA GLY A 359 3.67 -6.53 23.12
C GLY A 359 4.50 -5.35 22.55
N ASN A 360 3.86 -4.25 22.14
CA ASN A 360 4.54 -3.06 21.65
C ASN A 360 5.29 -2.35 22.78
N ARG A 361 6.44 -1.75 22.46
CA ARG A 361 7.21 -0.90 23.37
C ARG A 361 7.00 0.57 22.99
N TYR A 362 6.65 1.39 23.98
CA TYR A 362 6.38 2.83 23.79
C TYR A 362 7.31 3.65 24.68
N ALA A 363 8.21 4.42 24.08
CA ALA A 363 9.01 5.43 24.76
C ALA A 363 8.34 6.81 24.56
N ALA A 364 7.44 7.17 25.47
CA ALA A 364 6.60 8.36 25.31
C ALA A 364 7.40 9.68 25.25
N PRO A 365 7.01 10.63 24.37
CA PRO A 365 7.67 11.92 24.21
C PRO A 365 7.57 12.75 25.48
N THR A 366 8.44 13.75 25.65
CA THR A 366 8.42 14.63 26.84
C THR A 366 7.17 15.49 26.93
N ASN A 367 6.55 15.83 25.79
CA ASN A 367 5.32 16.61 25.70
C ASN A 367 4.18 15.94 26.51
N PRO A 368 3.60 16.59 27.53
CA PRO A 368 2.54 16.01 28.34
C PRO A 368 1.24 15.76 27.57
N PHE A 369 1.01 16.47 26.46
CA PHE A 369 -0.18 16.33 25.62
C PHE A 369 -0.08 15.20 24.58
N ALA A 370 1.09 14.56 24.46
CA ALA A 370 1.34 13.46 23.51
C ALA A 370 1.70 12.14 24.24
N LYS A 371 1.31 12.02 25.52
CA LYS A 371 1.59 10.82 26.34
C LYS A 371 0.64 9.67 26.04
N GLU A 372 -0.58 9.98 25.62
CA GLU A 372 -1.57 9.00 25.21
C GLU A 372 -1.16 8.37 23.87
N VAL A 373 -1.26 7.05 23.79
CA VAL A 373 -0.71 6.25 22.68
C VAL A 373 -1.76 5.93 21.62
N ILE A 374 -2.99 5.60 22.04
CA ILE A 374 -4.11 5.15 21.19
C ILE A 374 -5.28 6.09 21.39
#